data_AF-A0A7G1G8A6-F1
#
_entry.id   AF-A0A7G1G8A6-F1
#
_cell.length_a   1.000
_cell.length_b   1.000
_cell.length_c   1.000
_cell.angle_alpha   90.00
_cell.angle_beta   90.00
_cell.angle_gamma   90.00
#
_symmetry.space_group_name_H-M   'P 1'
#
loop_
_entity.id
_entity.type
_entity.pdbx_description
1 polymer ?
#
loop_
_entity_poly.entity_id
_entity_poly.type
_entity_poly.pdbx_seq_one_letter_code
_entity_poly.pdbx_strand_id
1 'polypeptide(L)'
;MKKVVLTLSLLLVLAVSMFSITGKEVLDKVKDVHDNFKNEKSLVSMNLVDANGNSRERIFDMYLMKKGEDTLAMVRFNKPSEVKRITLLTLSDDEIYLYMPAYRKTKRISGGAKNGNFVGSDLKFSDISLLYNEQSGSYKANLLEEKDKMYKVEILPEDKDSDYGRIVAEIQKENMLITKVEFYNLKNEHIKTMVFSNIKNFDGHVLATHIELKDLKAKHSTILDIKTVDFDLPFTAKFFNKMSISKPVLKYR
;
A
#
# COMPACT_ATOMS: atom_id res chain seq x y z
N MET A 1 11.87 49.97 56.49
CA MET A 1 11.98 48.51 56.69
C MET A 1 10.57 48.00 56.99
N LYS A 2 9.90 47.09 56.29
CA LYS A 2 10.19 46.17 55.19
C LYS A 2 8.95 46.19 54.27
N LYS A 3 9.16 46.26 52.95
CA LYS A 3 8.09 46.09 51.95
C LYS A 3 7.67 44.63 51.97
N VAL A 4 6.39 44.37 52.24
CA VAL A 4 5.79 43.06 52.04
C VAL A 4 5.64 42.87 50.54
N VAL A 5 6.63 42.21 49.95
CA VAL A 5 6.56 41.66 48.59
C VAL A 5 5.57 40.50 48.67
N LEU A 6 4.30 40.79 48.38
CA LEU A 6 3.32 39.73 48.18
C LEU A 6 3.68 39.05 46.86
N THR A 7 4.38 37.92 47.01
CA THR A 7 4.75 36.99 45.96
C THR A 7 3.56 36.70 45.08
N LEU A 8 3.71 37.14 43.83
CA LEU A 8 2.92 36.82 42.66
C LEU A 8 2.90 35.29 42.47
N SER A 9 2.03 34.58 43.17
CA SER A 9 1.68 33.19 42.87
C SER A 9 0.76 33.18 41.65
N LEU A 10 1.30 33.59 40.51
CA LEU A 10 0.71 33.35 39.20
C LEU A 10 0.83 31.84 38.97
N LEU A 11 -0.22 31.11 39.36
CA LEU A 11 -0.47 29.75 38.89
C LEU A 11 -0.74 29.87 37.39
N LEU A 12 0.33 30.03 36.61
CA LEU A 12 0.32 29.82 35.18
C LEU A 12 0.20 28.31 35.01
N VAL A 13 -1.05 27.82 35.05
CA VAL A 13 -1.40 26.53 34.47
C VAL A 13 -1.09 26.69 32.98
N LEU A 14 0.17 26.43 32.62
CA LEU A 14 0.55 26.08 31.28
C LEU A 14 -0.25 24.82 30.97
N ALA A 15 -1.42 25.02 30.36
CA ALA A 15 -2.05 24.02 29.53
C ALA A 15 -1.04 23.77 28.40
N VAL A 16 -0.06 22.91 28.68
CA VAL A 16 0.73 22.28 27.63
C VAL A 16 -0.31 21.43 26.91
N SER A 17 -0.92 21.99 25.89
CA SER A 17 -1.59 21.22 24.86
C SER A 17 -0.52 20.27 24.34
N MET A 18 -0.49 19.05 24.87
CA MET A 18 0.16 17.95 24.20
C MET A 18 -0.61 17.82 22.89
N PHE A 19 -0.12 18.47 21.84
CA PHE A 19 -0.57 18.24 20.49
C PHE A 19 -0.18 16.80 20.17
N SER A 20 -1.11 15.89 20.44
CA SER A 20 -1.00 14.50 20.01
C SER A 20 -0.99 14.50 18.50
N ILE A 21 -0.07 13.74 17.92
CA ILE A 21 -0.05 13.54 16.47
C ILE A 21 -1.40 12.99 16.00
N THR A 22 -1.88 13.46 14.87
CA THR A 22 -3.11 12.97 14.25
C THR A 22 -2.84 11.72 13.42
N GLY A 23 -3.89 10.92 13.14
CA GLY A 23 -3.76 9.75 12.27
C GLY A 23 -3.26 10.13 10.87
N LYS A 24 -3.72 11.26 10.33
CA LYS A 24 -3.25 11.79 9.04
C LYS A 24 -1.75 12.11 9.07
N GLU A 25 -1.28 12.83 10.09
CA GLU A 25 0.15 13.16 10.22
C GLU A 25 1.03 11.91 10.39
N VAL A 26 0.53 10.85 11.04
CA VAL A 26 1.24 9.57 11.08
C VAL A 26 1.39 9.00 9.68
N LEU A 27 0.31 8.95 8.88
CA LEU A 27 0.35 8.43 7.50
C LEU A 27 1.18 9.30 6.56
N ASP A 28 1.13 10.63 6.72
CA ASP A 28 1.97 11.56 5.97
C ASP A 28 3.46 11.27 6.26
N LYS A 29 3.83 11.02 7.53
CA LYS A 29 5.20 10.59 7.88
C LYS A 29 5.59 9.24 7.29
N VAL A 30 4.66 8.27 7.20
CA VAL A 30 4.91 6.99 6.50
C VAL A 30 5.26 7.29 5.04
N LYS A 31 4.44 8.13 4.38
CA LYS A 31 4.67 8.56 3.00
C LYS A 31 6.05 9.21 2.86
N ASP A 32 6.36 10.22 3.66
CA ASP A 32 7.62 10.97 3.58
C ASP A 32 8.87 10.09 3.74
N VAL A 33 8.80 9.05 4.59
CA VAL A 33 9.93 8.14 4.83
C VAL A 33 10.11 7.13 3.70
N HIS A 34 9.02 6.64 3.11
CA HIS A 34 9.05 5.53 2.16
C HIS A 34 8.89 5.93 0.68
N ASP A 35 8.50 7.18 0.40
CA ASP A 35 8.35 7.73 -0.97
C ASP A 35 9.63 8.38 -1.51
N ASN A 36 10.79 8.01 -0.98
CA ASN A 36 12.08 8.63 -1.31
C ASN A 36 12.78 8.05 -2.57
N PHE A 37 12.04 7.35 -3.44
CA PHE A 37 12.57 6.80 -4.69
C PHE A 37 12.00 7.53 -5.91
N LYS A 38 12.79 7.68 -6.98
CA LYS A 38 12.28 8.20 -8.25
C LYS A 38 11.61 7.12 -9.08
N ASN A 39 12.32 6.01 -9.23
CA ASN A 39 11.98 4.87 -10.07
C ASN A 39 12.38 3.59 -9.34
N GLU A 40 11.51 2.58 -9.34
CA GLU A 40 11.77 1.26 -8.75
C GLU A 40 11.36 0.17 -9.72
N LYS A 41 12.15 -0.91 -9.79
CA LYS A 41 11.72 -2.18 -10.35
C LYS A 41 11.92 -3.29 -9.34
N SER A 42 10.88 -4.06 -9.10
CA SER A 42 10.89 -5.20 -8.19
C SER A 42 10.52 -6.50 -8.92
N LEU A 43 11.22 -7.59 -8.60
CA LEU A 43 10.81 -8.95 -8.98
C LEU A 43 10.11 -9.59 -7.78
N VAL A 44 8.85 -9.99 -7.95
CA VAL A 44 8.02 -10.50 -6.85
C VAL A 44 7.55 -11.91 -7.17
N SER A 45 7.69 -12.83 -6.20
CA SER A 45 6.96 -14.10 -6.20
C SER A 45 5.68 -13.93 -5.39
N MET A 46 4.57 -14.42 -5.94
CA MET A 46 3.25 -14.42 -5.32
C MET A 46 2.77 -15.87 -5.20
N ASN A 47 2.61 -16.35 -3.98
CA ASN A 47 2.05 -17.66 -3.71
C ASN A 47 0.61 -17.52 -3.21
N LEU A 48 -0.32 -18.18 -3.88
CA LEU A 48 -1.73 -18.22 -3.48
C LEU A 48 -2.03 -19.57 -2.84
N VAL A 49 -2.55 -19.56 -1.61
CA VAL A 49 -2.83 -20.77 -0.84
C VAL A 49 -4.31 -20.84 -0.51
N ASP A 50 -5.00 -21.89 -0.96
CA ASP A 50 -6.42 -22.10 -0.66
C ASP A 50 -6.65 -22.79 0.69
N ALA A 51 -7.92 -22.92 1.08
CA ALA A 51 -8.33 -23.52 2.35
C ALA A 51 -7.90 -24.99 2.52
N ASN A 52 -7.59 -25.68 1.42
CA ASN A 52 -7.13 -27.07 1.41
C ASN A 52 -5.60 -27.17 1.40
N GLY A 53 -4.88 -26.04 1.40
CA GLY A 53 -3.43 -25.97 1.32
C GLY A 53 -2.86 -26.08 -0.09
N ASN A 54 -3.69 -26.04 -1.14
CA ASN A 54 -3.17 -26.04 -2.50
C ASN A 54 -2.52 -24.68 -2.79
N SER A 55 -1.30 -24.71 -3.31
CA SER A 55 -0.52 -23.52 -3.63
C SER A 55 -0.42 -23.28 -5.13
N ARG A 56 -0.53 -22.01 -5.55
CA ARG A 56 -0.26 -21.58 -6.93
C ARG A 56 0.71 -20.40 -6.92
N GLU A 57 1.93 -20.64 -7.39
CA GLU A 57 2.94 -19.60 -7.54
C GLU A 57 2.70 -18.78 -8.83
N ARG A 58 2.95 -17.48 -8.74
CA ARG A 58 3.06 -16.53 -9.85
C ARG A 58 4.32 -15.69 -9.64
N ILE A 59 4.93 -15.24 -10.72
CA ILE A 59 6.07 -14.31 -10.66
C ILE A 59 5.76 -13.12 -11.55
N PHE A 60 6.01 -11.91 -11.07
CA PHE A 60 5.80 -10.68 -11.82
C PHE A 60 6.91 -9.65 -11.60
N ASP A 61 7.12 -8.80 -12.60
CA ASP A 61 7.86 -7.55 -12.43
C ASP A 61 6.87 -6.46 -12.01
N MET A 62 7.27 -5.64 -11.04
CA MET A 62 6.60 -4.40 -10.66
C MET A 62 7.50 -3.23 -11.02
N TYR A 63 6.93 -2.18 -11.61
CA TYR A 63 7.61 -0.94 -11.93
C TYR A 63 6.86 0.20 -11.27
N LEU A 64 7.57 1.07 -10.54
CA LEU A 64 7.00 2.22 -9.87
C LEU A 64 7.75 3.48 -10.30
N MET A 65 7.03 4.59 -10.45
CA MET A 65 7.61 5.91 -10.69
C MET A 65 6.81 6.98 -9.95
N LYS A 66 7.50 7.81 -9.16
CA LYS A 66 6.87 8.99 -8.56
C LYS A 66 6.60 10.05 -9.61
N LYS A 67 5.39 10.63 -9.57
CA LYS A 67 4.95 11.71 -10.45
C LYS A 67 4.11 12.72 -9.66
N GLY A 68 4.79 13.67 -9.02
CA GLY A 68 4.13 14.58 -8.09
C GLY A 68 3.69 13.81 -6.84
N GLU A 69 2.42 13.95 -6.48
CA GLU A 69 1.82 13.24 -5.33
C GLU A 69 1.43 11.78 -5.62
N ASP A 70 1.32 11.42 -6.91
CA ASP A 70 0.90 10.10 -7.37
C ASP A 70 2.09 9.17 -7.65
N THR A 71 1.88 7.86 -7.53
CA THR A 71 2.77 6.83 -8.10
C THR A 71 2.18 6.18 -9.34
N LEU A 72 2.92 6.23 -10.45
CA LEU A 72 2.64 5.39 -11.60
C LEU A 72 3.12 3.97 -11.31
N ALA A 73 2.25 2.98 -11.46
CA ALA A 73 2.58 1.58 -11.23
C ALA A 73 2.29 0.70 -12.45
N MET A 74 3.17 -0.25 -12.72
CA MET A 74 2.94 -1.30 -13.72
C MET A 74 3.33 -2.65 -13.14
N VAL A 75 2.36 -3.57 -13.09
CA VAL A 75 2.57 -4.95 -12.66
C VAL A 75 2.44 -5.85 -13.86
N ARG A 76 3.45 -6.67 -14.15
CA ARG A 76 3.43 -7.59 -15.29
C ARG A 76 3.86 -8.99 -14.93
N PHE A 77 2.95 -9.93 -15.12
CA PHE A 77 3.20 -11.34 -14.83
C PHE A 77 4.14 -11.98 -15.86
N ASN A 78 5.11 -12.72 -15.35
CA ASN A 78 6.12 -13.46 -16.10
C ASN A 78 5.81 -14.96 -16.15
N LYS A 79 5.33 -15.50 -15.03
CA LYS A 79 5.00 -16.92 -14.83
C LYS A 79 3.77 -17.07 -13.93
N PRO A 80 3.07 -18.22 -14.00
CA PRO A 80 3.17 -19.29 -14.99
C PRO A 80 2.56 -18.88 -16.35
N SER A 81 2.52 -19.80 -17.32
CA SER A 81 2.03 -19.51 -18.68
C SER A 81 0.59 -19.00 -18.71
N GLU A 82 -0.27 -19.41 -17.78
CA GLU A 82 -1.69 -19.02 -17.77
C GLU A 82 -1.87 -17.52 -17.50
N VAL A 83 -0.99 -16.91 -16.71
CA VAL A 83 -1.05 -15.48 -16.36
C VAL A 83 0.02 -14.64 -17.05
N LYS A 84 0.94 -15.28 -17.78
CA LYS A 84 2.06 -14.63 -18.45
C LYS A 84 1.57 -13.48 -19.33
N ARG A 85 2.15 -12.29 -19.12
CA ARG A 85 1.86 -10.99 -19.75
C ARG A 85 0.52 -10.36 -19.41
N ILE A 86 -0.25 -10.89 -18.45
CA ILE A 86 -1.26 -10.05 -17.80
C ILE A 86 -0.52 -8.84 -17.23
N THR A 87 -0.97 -7.65 -17.62
CA THR A 87 -0.32 -6.39 -17.24
C THR A 87 -1.37 -5.46 -16.65
N LEU A 88 -1.13 -5.02 -15.42
CA LEU A 88 -1.88 -3.94 -14.79
C LEU A 88 -1.08 -2.65 -14.92
N LEU A 89 -1.75 -1.56 -15.25
CA LEU A 89 -1.19 -0.22 -15.27
C LEU A 89 -2.09 0.69 -14.43
N THR A 90 -1.50 1.33 -13.43
CA THR A 90 -2.13 2.36 -12.60
C THR A 90 -1.45 3.67 -12.91
N LEU A 91 -2.20 4.65 -13.41
CA LEU A 91 -1.70 6.02 -13.66
C LEU A 91 -2.17 7.01 -12.60
N SER A 92 -3.27 6.68 -11.92
CA SER A 92 -3.86 7.34 -10.77
C SER A 92 -4.95 6.41 -10.23
N ASP A 93 -5.59 6.80 -9.13
CA ASP A 93 -6.67 6.03 -8.51
C ASP A 93 -7.81 5.70 -9.48
N ASP A 94 -8.12 6.58 -10.43
CA ASP A 94 -9.21 6.42 -11.40
C ASP A 94 -8.75 5.89 -12.77
N GLU A 95 -7.46 5.74 -12.95
CA GLU A 95 -6.83 5.33 -14.21
C GLU A 95 -6.09 4.00 -14.07
N ILE A 96 -6.85 2.95 -13.79
CA ILE A 96 -6.36 1.57 -13.72
C ILE A 96 -6.77 0.81 -15.00
N TYR A 97 -5.81 0.17 -15.64
CA TYR A 97 -5.98 -0.59 -16.88
C TYR A 97 -5.41 -1.99 -16.75
N LEU A 98 -6.23 -2.99 -17.04
CA LEU A 98 -5.85 -4.40 -17.08
C LEU A 98 -5.78 -4.88 -18.52
N TYR A 99 -4.61 -5.30 -18.98
CA TYR A 99 -4.42 -6.01 -20.23
C TYR A 99 -4.42 -7.51 -20.01
N MET A 100 -5.27 -8.22 -20.74
CA MET A 100 -5.36 -9.67 -20.74
C MET A 100 -4.94 -10.23 -22.10
N PRO A 101 -3.78 -10.91 -22.20
CA PRO A 101 -3.22 -11.37 -23.47
C PRO A 101 -4.08 -12.43 -24.15
N ALA A 102 -4.74 -13.30 -23.38
CA ALA A 102 -5.64 -14.35 -23.90
C ALA A 102 -6.77 -13.78 -24.78
N TYR A 103 -7.25 -12.58 -24.44
CA TYR A 103 -8.32 -11.90 -25.17
C TYR A 103 -7.80 -10.75 -26.04
N ARG A 104 -6.51 -10.44 -25.99
CA ARG A 104 -5.88 -9.26 -26.60
C ARG A 104 -6.64 -7.96 -26.29
N LYS A 105 -7.22 -7.85 -25.08
CA LYS A 105 -8.06 -6.73 -24.67
C LYS A 105 -7.48 -6.00 -23.47
N THR A 106 -7.57 -4.69 -23.52
CA THR A 106 -7.36 -3.79 -22.37
C THR A 106 -8.72 -3.40 -21.81
N LYS A 107 -8.90 -3.58 -20.52
CA LYS A 107 -10.11 -3.19 -19.78
C LYS A 107 -9.74 -2.11 -18.77
N ARG A 108 -10.51 -1.02 -18.70
CA ARG A 108 -10.42 -0.05 -17.60
C ARG A 108 -11.09 -0.64 -16.35
N ILE A 109 -10.44 -0.50 -15.20
CA ILE A 109 -10.97 -0.88 -13.89
C ILE A 109 -11.33 0.42 -13.17
N SER A 110 -12.62 0.61 -12.89
CA SER A 110 -13.16 1.84 -12.30
C SER A 110 -14.41 1.56 -11.47
N GLY A 111 -14.74 2.46 -10.55
CA GLY A 111 -15.83 2.31 -9.59
C GLY A 111 -15.81 0.95 -8.89
N GLY A 112 -16.96 0.31 -8.72
CA GLY A 112 -17.07 -1.01 -8.09
C GLY A 112 -16.23 -2.14 -8.74
N ALA A 113 -15.73 -1.99 -9.97
CA ALA A 113 -14.80 -2.97 -10.55
C ALA A 113 -13.44 -2.99 -9.82
N LYS A 114 -13.07 -1.91 -9.12
CA LYS A 114 -11.87 -1.84 -8.27
C LYS A 114 -11.91 -2.87 -7.13
N ASN A 115 -13.10 -3.30 -6.73
CA ASN A 115 -13.29 -4.27 -5.66
C ASN A 115 -13.04 -5.73 -6.07
N GLY A 116 -12.86 -5.98 -7.37
CA GLY A 116 -12.58 -7.33 -7.87
C GLY A 116 -11.20 -7.83 -7.45
N ASN A 117 -11.10 -9.14 -7.23
CA ASN A 117 -9.83 -9.79 -6.90
C ASN A 117 -8.84 -9.73 -8.07
N PHE A 118 -7.59 -9.42 -7.74
CA PHE A 118 -6.50 -9.28 -8.68
C PHE A 118 -5.92 -10.65 -9.05
N VAL A 119 -6.25 -11.12 -10.25
CA VAL A 119 -5.67 -12.35 -10.87
C VAL A 119 -5.77 -13.59 -9.97
N GLY A 120 -6.87 -13.67 -9.21
CA GLY A 120 -7.18 -14.77 -8.30
C GLY A 120 -6.51 -14.69 -6.92
N SER A 121 -5.80 -13.61 -6.62
CA SER A 121 -5.30 -13.32 -5.27
C SER A 121 -6.38 -12.76 -4.34
N ASP A 122 -6.04 -12.59 -3.07
CA ASP A 122 -6.89 -11.92 -2.07
C ASP A 122 -6.79 -10.39 -2.16
N LEU A 123 -5.85 -9.84 -2.95
CA LEU A 123 -5.77 -8.40 -3.18
C LEU A 123 -6.89 -7.96 -4.11
N LYS A 124 -7.59 -6.89 -3.77
CA LYS A 124 -8.45 -6.18 -4.74
C LYS A 124 -7.60 -5.28 -5.62
N PHE A 125 -8.14 -4.83 -6.76
CA PHE A 125 -7.43 -3.83 -7.57
C PHE A 125 -7.17 -2.53 -6.81
N SER A 126 -8.09 -2.14 -5.91
CA SER A 126 -7.91 -1.03 -4.96
C SER A 126 -6.76 -1.23 -3.97
N ASP A 127 -6.38 -2.47 -3.69
CA ASP A 127 -5.44 -2.78 -2.61
C ASP A 127 -3.99 -2.80 -3.10
N ILE A 128 -3.78 -2.73 -4.42
CA ILE A 128 -2.45 -2.85 -5.02
C ILE A 128 -1.55 -1.68 -4.62
N SER A 129 -2.14 -0.51 -4.34
CA SER A 129 -1.37 0.65 -3.87
C SER A 129 -0.68 0.43 -2.53
N LEU A 130 -1.27 -0.42 -1.69
CA LEU A 130 -0.68 -0.79 -0.39
C LEU A 130 0.62 -1.57 -0.55
N LEU A 131 0.88 -2.18 -1.71
CA LEU A 131 2.16 -2.87 -1.97
C LEU A 131 3.34 -1.91 -2.11
N TYR A 132 3.08 -0.63 -2.35
CA TYR A 132 4.08 0.42 -2.43
C TYR A 132 3.82 1.53 -1.39
N ASN A 133 3.24 1.15 -0.25
CA ASN A 133 2.96 1.99 0.91
C ASN A 133 2.14 3.26 0.62
N GLU A 134 1.34 3.23 -0.44
CA GLU A 134 0.50 4.36 -0.82
C GLU A 134 -0.96 4.06 -0.53
N GLN A 135 -1.61 4.96 0.23
CA GLN A 135 -3.05 4.96 0.35
C GLN A 135 -3.63 5.77 -0.82
N SER A 136 -4.28 5.07 -1.74
CA SER A 136 -5.07 5.70 -2.81
C SER A 136 -6.39 6.26 -2.28
N GLY A 137 -6.86 7.33 -2.91
CA GLY A 137 -8.20 7.89 -2.77
C GLY A 137 -8.37 8.85 -1.60
N SER A 138 -9.56 9.46 -1.52
CA SER A 138 -9.94 10.28 -0.37
C SER A 138 -10.28 9.42 0.84
N TYR A 139 -9.78 9.81 2.01
CA TYR A 139 -10.03 9.13 3.28
C TYR A 139 -9.96 10.10 4.46
N LYS A 140 -10.55 9.69 5.58
CA LYS A 140 -10.27 10.26 6.90
C LYS A 140 -9.35 9.34 7.66
N ALA A 141 -8.46 9.91 8.48
CA ALA A 141 -7.55 9.14 9.31
C ALA A 141 -7.59 9.58 10.77
N ASN A 142 -7.84 8.63 11.67
CA ASN A 142 -7.92 8.87 13.12
C ASN A 142 -6.81 8.08 13.82
N LEU A 143 -6.12 8.71 14.77
CA LEU A 143 -5.21 7.98 15.66
C LEU A 143 -6.07 7.24 16.70
N LEU A 144 -6.03 5.91 16.69
CA LEU A 144 -6.72 5.09 17.69
C LEU A 144 -5.87 4.87 18.93
N GLU A 145 -4.58 4.69 18.75
CA GLU A 145 -3.67 4.36 19.83
C GLU A 145 -2.25 4.84 19.51
N GLU A 146 -1.58 5.40 20.53
CA GLU A 146 -0.15 5.67 20.51
C GLU A 146 0.49 4.95 21.70
N LYS A 147 1.35 3.97 21.40
CA LYS A 147 2.20 3.26 22.38
C LYS A 147 3.64 3.71 22.22
N ASP A 148 4.52 3.26 23.11
CA ASP A 148 5.95 3.60 23.08
C ASP A 148 6.59 3.38 21.68
N LYS A 149 6.32 2.23 21.05
CA LYS A 149 6.95 1.82 19.79
C LYS A 149 6.03 1.77 18.57
N MET A 150 4.73 2.02 18.75
CA MET A 150 3.72 1.78 17.72
C MET A 150 2.66 2.88 17.69
N TYR A 151 2.21 3.22 16.48
CA TYR A 151 0.95 3.90 16.22
C TYR A 151 -0.09 2.89 15.72
N LYS A 152 -1.35 3.12 16.07
CA LYS A 152 -2.50 2.45 15.47
C LYS A 152 -3.41 3.50 14.86
N VAL A 153 -3.54 3.47 13.55
CA VAL A 153 -4.30 4.47 12.78
C VAL A 153 -5.49 3.80 12.12
N GLU A 154 -6.66 4.38 12.34
CA GLU A 154 -7.87 4.06 11.60
C GLU A 154 -7.92 4.90 10.33
N ILE A 155 -8.27 4.26 9.22
CA ILE A 155 -8.51 4.89 7.92
C ILE A 155 -9.95 4.57 7.53
N LEU A 156 -10.71 5.62 7.23
CA LEU A 156 -12.10 5.56 6.79
C LEU A 156 -12.16 6.02 5.32
N PRO A 157 -12.26 5.09 4.36
CA PRO A 157 -12.40 5.45 2.95
C PRO A 157 -13.63 6.33 2.71
N GLU A 158 -13.50 7.37 1.90
CA GLU A 158 -14.62 8.23 1.49
C GLU A 158 -15.20 7.81 0.13
N ASP A 159 -14.54 6.89 -0.56
CA ASP A 159 -15.03 6.30 -1.81
C ASP A 159 -16.29 5.47 -1.53
N LYS A 160 -17.41 5.87 -2.16
CA LYS A 160 -18.71 5.19 -2.05
C LYS A 160 -18.70 3.80 -2.67
N ASP A 161 -17.78 3.56 -3.60
CA ASP A 161 -17.58 2.25 -4.21
C ASP A 161 -16.65 1.36 -3.39
N SER A 162 -16.09 1.82 -2.26
CA SER A 162 -15.28 0.98 -1.38
C SER A 162 -16.11 -0.10 -0.68
N ASP A 163 -15.64 -1.35 -0.74
CA ASP A 163 -16.18 -2.43 0.07
C ASP A 163 -15.70 -2.39 1.54
N TYR A 164 -14.70 -1.57 1.85
CA TYR A 164 -14.14 -1.40 3.18
C TYR A 164 -14.79 -0.21 3.87
N GLY A 165 -15.40 -0.44 5.03
CA GLY A 165 -15.93 0.62 5.88
C GLY A 165 -14.89 1.18 6.84
N ARG A 166 -13.85 0.40 7.12
CA ARG A 166 -12.77 0.78 8.04
C ARG A 166 -11.53 -0.05 7.77
N ILE A 167 -10.37 0.58 7.80
CA ILE A 167 -9.06 -0.05 7.71
C ILE A 167 -8.28 0.36 8.95
N VAL A 168 -7.52 -0.55 9.55
CA VAL A 168 -6.67 -0.22 10.71
C VAL A 168 -5.25 -0.64 10.43
N ALA A 169 -4.34 0.34 10.40
CA ALA A 169 -2.92 0.13 10.19
C ALA A 169 -2.16 0.23 11.52
N GLU A 170 -1.22 -0.70 11.73
CA GLU A 170 -0.24 -0.66 12.83
C GLU A 170 1.12 -0.27 12.26
N ILE A 171 1.66 0.86 12.73
CA ILE A 171 2.88 1.49 12.21
C ILE A 171 3.93 1.55 13.31
N GLN A 172 5.14 1.06 13.04
CA GLN A 172 6.24 1.14 14.00
C GLN A 172 6.93 2.51 13.96
N LYS A 173 7.22 3.08 15.13
CA LYS A 173 7.78 4.44 15.23
C LYS A 173 9.23 4.55 14.76
N GLU A 174 10.00 3.49 14.88
CA GLU A 174 11.45 3.50 14.62
C GLU A 174 11.80 3.92 13.18
N ASN A 175 11.03 3.42 12.21
CA ASN A 175 11.27 3.67 10.79
C ASN A 175 9.98 3.92 10.00
N MET A 176 8.86 4.17 10.69
CA MET A 176 7.55 4.44 10.09
C MET A 176 7.02 3.34 9.16
N LEU A 177 7.46 2.08 9.31
CA LEU A 177 6.91 0.98 8.54
C LEU A 177 5.53 0.55 9.05
N ILE A 178 4.62 0.32 8.11
CA ILE A 178 3.39 -0.44 8.36
C ILE A 178 3.79 -1.91 8.59
N THR A 179 3.34 -2.48 9.70
CA THR A 179 3.63 -3.86 10.10
C THR A 179 2.40 -4.77 9.93
N LYS A 180 1.21 -4.20 10.05
CA LYS A 180 -0.06 -4.91 9.93
C LYS A 180 -1.17 -3.98 9.47
N VAL A 181 -2.08 -4.50 8.65
CA VAL A 181 -3.31 -3.82 8.23
C VAL A 181 -4.50 -4.77 8.39
N GLU A 182 -5.54 -4.32 9.06
CA GLU A 182 -6.80 -5.04 9.23
C GLU A 182 -7.91 -4.35 8.42
N PHE A 183 -8.63 -5.13 7.61
CA PHE A 183 -9.69 -4.61 6.76
C PHE A 183 -11.05 -5.03 7.33
N TYR A 184 -11.94 -4.06 7.51
CA TYR A 184 -13.29 -4.26 7.99
C TYR A 184 -14.28 -3.85 6.90
N ASN A 185 -15.32 -4.66 6.69
CA ASN A 185 -16.36 -4.34 5.70
C ASN A 185 -17.31 -3.25 6.21
N LEU A 186 -18.27 -2.85 5.38
CA LEU A 186 -19.31 -1.85 5.72
C LEU A 186 -20.18 -2.23 6.94
N LYS A 187 -20.20 -3.51 7.34
CA LYS A 187 -20.88 -4.01 8.54
C LYS A 187 -19.95 -4.09 9.76
N ASN A 188 -18.74 -3.53 9.65
CA ASN A 188 -17.69 -3.54 10.66
C ASN A 188 -17.17 -4.95 11.03
N GLU A 189 -17.33 -5.93 10.14
CA GLU A 189 -16.78 -7.28 10.31
C GLU A 189 -15.33 -7.30 9.81
N HIS A 190 -14.40 -7.87 10.60
CA HIS A 190 -13.02 -8.09 10.16
C HIS A 190 -13.00 -9.16 9.06
N ILE A 191 -12.54 -8.80 7.86
CA ILE A 191 -12.58 -9.68 6.69
C ILE A 191 -11.21 -10.08 6.17
N LYS A 192 -10.19 -9.24 6.34
CA LYS A 192 -8.83 -9.55 5.89
C LYS A 192 -7.79 -8.98 6.83
N THR A 193 -6.63 -9.64 6.90
CA THR A 193 -5.45 -9.15 7.59
C THR A 193 -4.25 -9.22 6.65
N MET A 194 -3.54 -8.11 6.49
CA MET A 194 -2.24 -8.03 5.82
C MET A 194 -1.14 -7.84 6.86
N VAL A 195 -0.06 -8.60 6.75
CA VAL A 195 1.12 -8.51 7.63
C VAL A 195 2.36 -8.30 6.80
N PHE A 196 3.19 -7.35 7.23
CA PHE A 196 4.44 -6.97 6.58
C PHE A 196 5.60 -7.39 7.48
N SER A 197 6.55 -8.15 6.93
CA SER A 197 7.66 -8.72 7.69
C SER A 197 8.91 -8.86 6.81
N ASN A 198 9.99 -9.40 7.41
CA ASN A 198 11.29 -9.55 6.76
C ASN A 198 11.82 -8.21 6.20
N ILE A 199 12.03 -7.26 7.09
CA ILE A 199 12.46 -5.91 6.77
C ILE A 199 13.92 -5.95 6.29
N LYS A 200 14.19 -5.35 5.13
CA LYS A 200 15.52 -5.24 4.55
C LYS A 200 15.81 -3.81 4.12
N ASN A 201 17.09 -3.45 4.10
CA ASN A 201 17.56 -2.18 3.60
C ASN A 201 18.25 -2.41 2.23
N PHE A 202 17.80 -1.68 1.22
CA PHE A 202 18.34 -1.66 -0.13
C PHE A 202 18.90 -0.26 -0.41
N ASP A 203 20.19 -0.05 -0.19
CA ASP A 203 20.89 1.21 -0.46
C ASP A 203 20.22 2.47 0.15
N GLY A 204 19.65 2.33 1.35
CA GLY A 204 18.93 3.41 2.05
C GLY A 204 17.41 3.28 2.01
N HIS A 205 16.87 2.38 1.19
CA HIS A 205 15.43 2.10 1.12
C HIS A 205 15.06 0.92 2.02
N VAL A 206 14.39 1.20 3.13
CA VAL A 206 13.94 0.18 4.08
C VAL A 206 12.56 -0.33 3.65
N LEU A 207 12.46 -1.62 3.33
CA LEU A 207 11.25 -2.27 2.80
C LEU A 207 10.95 -3.57 3.53
N ALA A 208 9.66 -3.87 3.73
CA ALA A 208 9.21 -5.22 4.07
C ALA A 208 9.25 -6.10 2.83
N THR A 209 9.96 -7.22 2.89
CA THR A 209 10.15 -8.11 1.72
C THR A 209 9.27 -9.35 1.74
N HIS A 210 8.51 -9.55 2.81
CA HIS A 210 7.51 -10.61 2.94
C HIS A 210 6.17 -10.00 3.37
N ILE A 211 5.14 -10.15 2.52
CA ILE A 211 3.80 -9.61 2.77
C ILE A 211 2.82 -10.78 2.71
N GLU A 212 2.06 -10.99 3.78
CA GLU A 212 1.03 -12.02 3.84
C GLU A 212 -0.34 -11.39 4.01
N LEU A 213 -1.23 -11.63 3.06
CA LEU A 213 -2.63 -11.25 3.13
C LEU A 213 -3.49 -12.51 3.35
N LYS A 214 -4.30 -12.50 4.40
CA LYS A 214 -5.25 -13.57 4.73
C LYS A 214 -6.68 -13.07 4.55
N ASP A 215 -7.46 -13.76 3.72
CA ASP A 215 -8.91 -13.58 3.67
C ASP A 215 -9.58 -14.52 4.68
N LEU A 216 -10.19 -13.94 5.71
CA LEU A 216 -10.74 -14.68 6.84
C LEU A 216 -12.03 -15.42 6.47
N LYS A 217 -12.76 -14.95 5.45
CA LYS A 217 -14.01 -15.56 4.99
C LYS A 217 -13.73 -16.70 4.02
N ALA A 218 -12.86 -16.47 3.03
CA ALA A 218 -12.50 -17.46 2.03
C ALA A 218 -11.51 -18.51 2.57
N LYS A 219 -10.86 -18.23 3.71
CA LYS A 219 -9.73 -19.03 4.24
C LYS A 219 -8.65 -19.23 3.17
N HIS A 220 -8.39 -18.17 2.40
CA HIS A 220 -7.39 -18.13 1.35
C HIS A 220 -6.30 -17.13 1.76
N SER A 221 -5.07 -17.34 1.27
CA SER A 221 -3.93 -16.49 1.58
C SER A 221 -3.13 -16.15 0.33
N THR A 222 -2.64 -14.92 0.29
CA THR A 222 -1.74 -14.40 -0.75
C THR A 222 -0.46 -13.97 -0.06
N ILE A 223 0.64 -14.63 -0.42
CA ILE A 223 1.97 -14.37 0.12
C ILE A 223 2.80 -13.75 -0.99
N LEU A 224 3.38 -12.57 -0.75
CA LEU A 224 4.28 -11.89 -1.65
C LEU A 224 5.69 -11.88 -1.06
N ASP A 225 6.65 -12.34 -1.84
CA ASP A 225 8.08 -12.22 -1.55
C ASP A 225 8.76 -11.35 -2.59
N ILE A 226 9.31 -10.23 -2.15
CA ILE A 226 10.16 -9.39 -2.99
C ILE A 226 11.53 -10.05 -3.09
N LYS A 227 11.91 -10.49 -4.30
CA LYS A 227 13.15 -11.23 -4.57
C LYS A 227 14.32 -10.30 -4.88
N THR A 228 14.08 -9.28 -5.70
CA THR A 228 15.06 -8.24 -6.04
C THR A 228 14.37 -6.89 -6.16
N VAL A 229 15.09 -5.82 -5.85
CA VAL A 229 14.65 -4.44 -5.99
C VAL A 229 15.80 -3.65 -6.61
N ASP A 230 15.52 -2.91 -7.67
CA ASP A 230 16.44 -2.01 -8.34
C ASP A 230 15.85 -0.60 -8.33
N PHE A 231 16.62 0.38 -7.87
CA PHE A 231 16.22 1.80 -7.84
C PHE A 231 16.88 2.61 -8.96
N ASP A 232 16.42 3.85 -9.15
CA ASP A 232 17.01 4.86 -10.04
C ASP A 232 17.20 4.41 -11.50
N LEU A 233 16.31 3.56 -11.96
CA LEU A 233 16.30 3.08 -13.33
C LEU A 233 15.96 4.20 -14.32
N PRO A 234 16.46 4.17 -15.57
CA PRO A 234 16.36 5.29 -16.51
C PRO A 234 14.99 5.41 -17.21
N PHE A 235 13.94 4.76 -16.68
CA PHE A 235 12.62 4.84 -17.29
C PHE A 235 11.91 6.17 -16.94
N THR A 236 11.05 6.62 -17.86
CA THR A 236 10.30 7.88 -17.72
C THR A 236 8.81 7.62 -17.68
N ALA A 237 7.99 8.64 -17.41
CA ALA A 237 6.52 8.52 -17.42
C ALA A 237 5.97 7.98 -18.75
N LYS A 238 6.70 8.13 -19.87
CA LYS A 238 6.35 7.53 -21.17
C LYS A 238 6.32 6.01 -21.14
N PHE A 239 7.05 5.36 -20.23
CA PHE A 239 7.00 3.91 -20.04
C PHE A 239 5.62 3.45 -19.55
N PHE A 240 4.96 4.25 -18.72
CA PHE A 240 3.64 3.99 -18.16
C PHE A 240 2.56 4.49 -19.12
N ASN A 241 2.32 3.73 -20.19
CA ASN A 241 1.29 4.10 -21.17
C ASN A 241 0.44 2.90 -21.63
N LYS A 242 -0.83 3.18 -21.91
CA LYS A 242 -1.87 2.20 -22.29
C LYS A 242 -1.55 1.42 -23.58
N MET A 243 -0.69 1.95 -24.45
CA MET A 243 -0.31 1.26 -25.70
C MET A 243 0.80 0.22 -25.44
N SER A 244 1.68 0.49 -24.47
CA SER A 244 2.83 -0.36 -24.17
C SER A 244 2.49 -1.63 -23.39
N ILE A 245 1.41 -1.60 -22.59
CA ILE A 245 1.02 -2.73 -21.73
C ILE A 245 0.74 -4.01 -22.55
N SER A 246 0.33 -3.88 -23.81
CA SER A 246 0.08 -5.01 -24.70
C SER A 246 1.34 -5.57 -25.38
N LYS A 247 2.44 -4.80 -25.41
CA LYS A 247 3.67 -5.19 -26.12
C LYS A 247 4.23 -6.49 -25.55
N PRO A 248 4.82 -7.40 -26.35
CA PRO A 248 5.41 -8.64 -25.87
C PRO A 248 6.57 -8.45 -24.88
N VAL A 249 7.36 -7.40 -25.11
CA VAL A 249 8.49 -7.02 -24.28
C VAL A 249 8.30 -5.58 -23.84
N LEU A 250 8.39 -5.34 -22.53
CA LEU A 250 8.49 -3.99 -22.00
C LEU A 250 9.92 -3.49 -22.21
N LYS A 251 10.07 -2.40 -22.95
CA LYS A 251 11.35 -1.72 -23.14
C LYS A 251 11.18 -0.31 -22.62
N TYR A 252 12.10 0.11 -21.75
CA TYR A 252 12.14 1.44 -21.18
C TYR A 252 13.30 2.30 -21.71
N ARG A 253 14.00 1.83 -22.76
CA ARG A 253 14.99 2.62 -23.52
C ARG A 253 14.31 3.77 -24.25
#